data_AF-A0AAW0FYH1-F1
#
_entry.id   AF-A0AAW0FYH1-F1
#
_cell.length_a   1.000
_cell.length_b   1.000
_cell.length_c   1.000
_cell.angle_alpha   90.00
_cell.angle_beta   90.00
_cell.angle_gamma   90.00
#
_symmetry.space_group_name_H-M   'P 1'
#
loop_
_entity.id
_entity.type
_entity.pdbx_description
1 polymer ?
#
loop_
_entity_poly.entity_id
_entity_poly.type
_entity_poly.pdbx_seq_one_letter_code
_entity_poly.pdbx_strand_id
1 'polypeptide(L)'
;MSATIKLEKTDRRDTLVDIEKKYQKLWAEEKQFEINAPTIEEDPTDDAEELRRKHPKYFSTMAYPYMNGILHAGHSFTLSKVEFATGFERMDGKRALFPLGFHCTGMPIKAAADKIKREIEEFGEDFSGAPAPDAEEEPAAPKEAVKKDDPTKFAAKKSKVAAKQGRGKYQFEIMLQLGLEKSEVAKFADPNHWLQYFPPLTQKHVTEFGGRVDWRRSMVTTDANLYYDAFVRWQITRLRDCGKIKFGERYTIYSEKDGQACLDHDRQSGEGVNPQEYTGIKIEIT
;
A
#
# COMPACT_ATOMS: atom_id res chain seq x y z
N MET A 1 -13.09 -26.93 -15.89
CA MET A 1 -14.01 -25.77 -15.80
C MET A 1 -14.73 -25.86 -14.47
N SER A 2 -14.36 -25.02 -13.49
CA SER A 2 -15.11 -24.94 -12.23
C SER A 2 -16.53 -24.45 -12.53
N ALA A 3 -17.54 -25.17 -12.05
CA ALA A 3 -18.94 -24.80 -12.26
C ALA A 3 -19.17 -23.39 -11.71
N THR A 4 -19.65 -22.48 -12.56
CA THR A 4 -19.98 -21.11 -12.17
C THR A 4 -20.99 -21.18 -11.03
N ILE A 5 -20.59 -20.74 -9.83
CA ILE A 5 -21.45 -20.71 -8.66
C ILE A 5 -22.65 -19.84 -9.00
N LYS A 6 -23.83 -20.47 -9.17
CA LYS A 6 -25.07 -19.76 -9.44
C LYS A 6 -25.55 -19.16 -8.13
N LEU A 7 -25.26 -17.88 -7.92
CA LEU A 7 -25.72 -17.13 -6.76
C LEU A 7 -27.23 -16.90 -6.92
N GLU A 8 -28.04 -17.49 -6.05
CA GLU A 8 -29.48 -17.29 -6.03
C GLU A 8 -29.84 -16.01 -5.24
N LYS A 9 -30.95 -15.35 -5.60
CA LYS A 9 -31.52 -14.18 -4.90
C LYS A 9 -30.59 -12.95 -4.82
N THR A 10 -29.92 -12.60 -5.92
CA THR A 10 -28.99 -11.46 -5.98
C THR A 10 -29.62 -10.12 -6.36
N ASP A 11 -30.92 -10.07 -6.67
CA ASP A 11 -31.59 -8.88 -7.24
C ASP A 11 -31.35 -7.59 -6.43
N ARG A 12 -31.34 -7.68 -5.09
CA ARG A 12 -31.07 -6.53 -4.22
C ARG A 12 -29.64 -6.02 -4.35
N ARG A 13 -28.67 -6.93 -4.38
CA ARG A 13 -27.26 -6.59 -4.59
C ARG A 13 -27.09 -5.95 -5.97
N ASP A 14 -27.67 -6.57 -6.99
CA ASP A 14 -27.53 -6.11 -8.38
C ASP A 14 -28.14 -4.72 -8.55
N THR A 15 -29.29 -4.48 -7.92
CA THR A 15 -29.91 -3.13 -7.86
C THR A 15 -28.99 -2.11 -7.20
N LEU A 16 -28.33 -2.43 -6.08
CA LEU A 16 -27.40 -1.52 -5.41
C LEU A 16 -26.18 -1.24 -6.28
N VAL A 17 -25.61 -2.26 -6.93
CA VAL A 17 -24.48 -2.11 -7.85
C VAL A 17 -24.82 -1.22 -9.05
N ASP A 18 -26.04 -1.33 -9.58
CA ASP A 18 -26.49 -0.46 -10.68
C ASP A 18 -26.63 1.00 -10.24
N ILE A 19 -27.12 1.23 -9.01
CA ILE A 19 -27.20 2.56 -8.40
C ILE A 19 -25.79 3.13 -8.17
N GLU A 20 -24.87 2.33 -7.64
CA GLU A 20 -23.47 2.71 -7.42
C GLU A 20 -22.83 3.18 -8.72
N LYS A 21 -22.90 2.37 -9.78
CA LYS A 21 -22.34 2.70 -11.10
C LYS A 21 -22.94 3.99 -11.68
N LYS A 22 -24.26 4.18 -11.53
CA LYS A 22 -24.93 5.40 -11.98
C LYS A 22 -24.34 6.65 -11.32
N TYR A 23 -24.21 6.67 -9.99
CA TYR A 23 -23.73 7.85 -9.28
C TYR A 23 -22.21 8.03 -9.40
N GLN A 24 -21.42 6.95 -9.44
CA GLN A 24 -19.99 7.03 -9.72
C GLN A 24 -19.72 7.69 -11.07
N LYS A 25 -20.49 7.34 -12.10
CA LYS A 25 -20.42 7.98 -13.41
C LYS A 25 -20.78 9.47 -13.33
N LEU A 26 -21.88 9.81 -12.66
CA LEU A 26 -22.31 11.20 -12.48
C LEU A 26 -21.24 12.04 -11.78
N TRP A 27 -20.67 11.55 -10.67
CA TRP A 27 -19.63 12.26 -9.93
C TRP A 27 -18.37 12.50 -10.76
N ALA A 28 -18.01 11.56 -11.64
CA ALA A 28 -16.88 11.69 -12.54
C ALA A 28 -17.15 12.73 -13.65
N GLU A 29 -18.35 12.72 -14.23
CA GLU A 29 -18.77 13.67 -15.28
C GLU A 29 -18.87 15.10 -14.74
N GLU A 30 -19.44 15.27 -13.55
CA GLU A 30 -19.59 16.57 -12.88
C GLU A 30 -18.31 17.04 -12.18
N LYS A 31 -17.29 16.18 -12.10
CA LYS A 31 -16.03 16.44 -11.39
C LYS A 31 -16.26 16.88 -9.93
N GLN A 32 -17.26 16.29 -9.28
CA GLN A 32 -17.80 16.74 -7.99
C GLN A 32 -16.75 16.80 -6.87
N PHE A 33 -15.69 16.01 -6.96
CA PHE A 33 -14.63 15.92 -5.94
C PHE A 33 -13.34 16.64 -6.32
N GLU A 34 -13.31 17.33 -7.46
CA GLU A 34 -12.20 18.17 -7.90
C GLU A 34 -12.24 19.53 -7.19
N ILE A 35 -11.61 19.62 -6.02
CA ILE A 35 -11.65 20.84 -5.19
C ILE A 35 -10.46 21.76 -5.50
N ASN A 36 -10.76 23.03 -5.77
CA ASN A 36 -9.77 24.07 -5.97
C ASN A 36 -9.72 25.01 -4.74
N ALA A 37 -8.51 25.43 -4.39
CA ALA A 37 -8.31 26.54 -3.46
C ALA A 37 -8.77 27.85 -4.16
N PRO A 38 -9.28 28.84 -3.40
CA PRO A 38 -9.60 30.14 -3.99
C PRO A 38 -8.34 30.75 -4.61
N THR A 39 -8.47 31.30 -5.82
CA THR A 39 -7.36 32.04 -6.45
C THR A 39 -7.25 33.44 -5.83
N ILE A 40 -6.10 34.09 -6.04
CA ILE A 40 -5.89 35.49 -5.60
C ILE A 40 -6.89 36.44 -6.28
N GLU A 41 -7.33 36.12 -7.49
CA GLU A 41 -8.31 36.89 -8.25
C GLU A 41 -9.73 36.72 -7.69
N GLU A 42 -10.07 35.53 -7.21
CA GLU A 42 -11.37 35.23 -6.59
C GLU A 42 -11.48 35.79 -5.17
N ASP A 43 -10.40 35.74 -4.40
CA ASP A 43 -10.33 36.32 -3.06
C ASP A 43 -8.92 36.85 -2.76
N PRO A 44 -8.70 38.18 -2.81
CA PRO A 44 -7.39 38.79 -2.59
C PRO A 44 -7.03 38.90 -1.09
N THR A 45 -7.75 38.24 -0.20
CA THR A 45 -7.45 38.26 1.25
C THR A 45 -6.08 37.64 1.53
N ASP A 46 -5.16 38.46 2.06
CA ASP A 46 -3.79 38.04 2.43
C ASP A 46 -3.73 37.41 3.83
N ASP A 47 -4.68 37.75 4.72
CA ASP A 47 -4.74 37.17 6.06
C ASP A 47 -5.26 35.72 6.03
N ALA A 48 -4.41 34.79 6.48
CA ALA A 48 -4.70 33.36 6.42
C ALA A 48 -5.89 32.93 7.30
N GLU A 49 -6.16 33.62 8.42
CA GLU A 49 -7.27 33.28 9.31
C GLU A 49 -8.60 33.80 8.76
N GLU A 50 -8.61 35.02 8.22
CA GLU A 50 -9.76 35.57 7.50
C GLU A 50 -10.11 34.72 6.28
N LEU A 51 -9.11 34.30 5.49
CA LEU A 51 -9.32 33.44 4.32
C LEU A 51 -9.94 32.10 4.74
N ARG A 52 -9.50 31.49 5.85
CA ARG A 52 -10.08 30.24 6.38
C ARG A 52 -11.50 30.41 6.89
N ARG A 53 -11.84 31.58 7.44
CA ARG A 53 -13.21 31.89 7.88
C ARG A 53 -14.15 32.10 6.68
N LYS A 54 -13.68 32.76 5.61
CA LYS A 54 -14.45 32.94 4.35
C LYS A 54 -14.61 31.64 3.58
N HIS A 55 -13.55 30.84 3.49
CA HIS A 55 -13.49 29.58 2.76
C HIS A 55 -13.12 28.43 3.71
N PRO A 56 -14.06 27.98 4.56
CA PRO A 56 -13.78 26.88 5.48
C PRO A 56 -13.36 25.65 4.69
N LYS A 57 -12.23 25.05 5.09
CA LYS A 57 -11.65 23.88 4.42
C LYS A 57 -11.52 22.69 5.34
N TYR A 58 -11.50 21.51 4.74
CA TYR A 58 -11.10 20.28 5.41
C TYR A 58 -10.11 19.55 4.51
N PHE A 59 -8.98 19.11 5.07
CA PHE A 59 -7.96 18.40 4.31
C PHE A 59 -7.58 17.14 5.06
N SER A 60 -7.84 15.99 4.43
CA SER A 60 -7.55 14.70 5.03
C SER A 60 -6.76 13.83 4.07
N THR A 61 -5.89 13.00 4.63
CA THR A 61 -4.96 12.16 3.88
C THR A 61 -4.91 10.78 4.48
N MET A 62 -4.95 9.77 3.63
CA MET A 62 -4.55 8.41 3.97
C MET A 62 -3.06 8.26 3.65
N ALA A 63 -2.31 7.56 4.50
CA ALA A 63 -0.96 7.13 4.14
C ALA A 63 -1.04 6.34 2.82
N TYR A 64 -0.36 6.84 1.78
CA TYR A 64 -0.44 6.23 0.46
C TYR A 64 -0.04 4.74 0.52
N PRO A 65 -0.83 3.83 -0.09
CA PRO A 65 -0.54 2.41 -0.03
C PRO A 65 0.66 2.03 -0.90
N TYR A 66 1.37 0.97 -0.53
CA TYR A 66 2.43 0.37 -1.35
C TYR A 66 1.85 -0.30 -2.60
N MET A 67 2.47 -0.04 -3.75
CA MET A 67 2.03 -0.53 -5.07
C MET A 67 2.63 -1.89 -5.45
N ASN A 68 2.81 -2.76 -4.46
CA ASN A 68 3.31 -4.13 -4.65
C ASN A 68 2.18 -5.17 -4.75
N GLY A 69 0.95 -4.75 -5.00
CA GLY A 69 -0.22 -5.61 -5.06
C GLY A 69 -1.55 -4.84 -5.07
N ILE A 70 -2.66 -5.58 -4.96
CA ILE A 70 -4.00 -5.00 -4.84
C ILE A 70 -4.33 -4.62 -3.39
N LEU A 71 -5.16 -3.60 -3.22
CA LEU A 71 -5.64 -3.20 -1.90
C LEU A 71 -6.60 -4.25 -1.31
N HIS A 72 -6.20 -4.85 -0.19
CA HIS A 72 -7.07 -5.73 0.61
C HIS A 72 -8.03 -4.96 1.55
N ALA A 73 -9.00 -5.65 2.16
CA ALA A 73 -10.01 -5.06 3.05
C ALA A 73 -9.46 -4.25 4.25
N GLY A 74 -8.25 -4.56 4.76
CA GLY A 74 -7.60 -3.69 5.75
C GLY A 74 -7.32 -2.26 5.25
N HIS A 75 -7.01 -2.09 3.96
CA HIS A 75 -6.86 -0.78 3.34
C HIS A 75 -8.21 -0.08 3.24
N SER A 76 -9.30 -0.78 2.87
CA SER A 76 -10.63 -0.17 2.81
C SER A 76 -11.13 0.27 4.19
N PHE A 77 -10.81 -0.48 5.26
CA PHE A 77 -11.07 -0.03 6.63
C PHE A 77 -10.36 1.29 6.95
N THR A 78 -9.09 1.42 6.59
CA THR A 78 -8.31 2.65 6.84
C THR A 78 -8.80 3.81 5.98
N LEU A 79 -9.02 3.55 4.68
CA LEU A 79 -9.57 4.49 3.70
C LEU A 79 -10.91 5.05 4.15
N SER A 80 -11.81 4.20 4.65
CA SER A 80 -13.17 4.60 5.03
C SER A 80 -13.18 5.66 6.13
N LYS A 81 -12.19 5.68 7.04
CA LYS A 81 -12.08 6.73 8.06
C LYS A 81 -11.90 8.11 7.45
N VAL A 82 -11.03 8.20 6.44
CA VAL A 82 -10.75 9.45 5.71
C VAL A 82 -11.92 9.82 4.80
N GLU A 83 -12.50 8.84 4.11
CA GLU A 83 -13.65 9.04 3.21
C GLU A 83 -14.88 9.54 3.97
N PHE A 84 -15.24 8.92 5.09
CA PHE A 84 -16.39 9.33 5.91
C PHE A 84 -16.22 10.73 6.48
N ALA A 85 -15.03 11.04 7.02
CA ALA A 85 -14.76 12.36 7.57
C ALA A 85 -14.82 13.44 6.48
N THR A 86 -14.19 13.21 5.33
CA THR A 86 -14.23 14.14 4.20
C THR A 86 -15.66 14.32 3.67
N GLY A 87 -16.44 13.23 3.62
CA GLY A 87 -17.85 13.27 3.22
C GLY A 87 -18.71 14.10 4.16
N PHE A 88 -18.56 13.90 5.48
CA PHE A 88 -19.26 14.65 6.51
C PHE A 88 -18.93 16.15 6.45
N GLU A 89 -17.65 16.49 6.38
CA GLU A 89 -17.17 17.88 6.36
C GLU A 89 -17.60 18.61 5.08
N ARG A 90 -17.74 17.89 3.96
CA ARG A 90 -18.33 18.44 2.73
C ARG A 90 -19.82 18.77 2.91
N MET A 91 -20.57 17.91 3.60
CA MET A 91 -21.99 18.17 3.91
C MET A 91 -22.16 19.33 4.89
N ASP A 92 -21.17 19.58 5.76
CA ASP A 92 -21.08 20.76 6.64
C ASP A 92 -20.70 22.05 5.88
N GLY A 93 -20.63 22.01 4.54
CA GLY A 93 -20.36 23.16 3.69
C GLY A 93 -18.87 23.51 3.53
N LYS A 94 -17.95 22.69 4.05
CA LYS A 94 -16.51 22.94 3.91
C LYS A 94 -15.99 22.49 2.54
N ARG A 95 -14.97 23.18 2.05
CA ARG A 95 -14.13 22.73 0.92
C ARG A 95 -13.29 21.54 1.36
N ALA A 96 -13.89 20.35 1.33
CA ALA A 96 -13.28 19.12 1.80
C ALA A 96 -12.49 18.42 0.68
N LEU A 97 -11.17 18.35 0.86
CA LEU A 97 -10.22 17.73 -0.07
C LEU A 97 -9.69 16.41 0.48
N PHE A 98 -9.78 15.37 -0.34
CA PHE A 98 -9.10 14.09 -0.11
C PHE A 98 -8.35 13.67 -1.38
N PRO A 99 -7.01 13.77 -1.42
CA PRO A 99 -6.18 13.21 -2.47
C PRO A 99 -5.62 11.85 -2.05
N LEU A 100 -5.24 11.04 -3.02
CA LEU A 100 -4.57 9.76 -2.78
C LEU A 100 -3.37 9.61 -3.71
N GLY A 101 -2.20 9.33 -3.13
CA GLY A 101 -0.98 8.98 -3.87
C GLY A 101 -0.70 7.49 -3.86
N PHE A 102 0.35 7.09 -4.56
CA PHE A 102 0.75 5.70 -4.75
C PHE A 102 2.21 5.50 -4.33
N HIS A 103 2.46 4.72 -3.28
CA HIS A 103 3.80 4.53 -2.75
C HIS A 103 4.54 3.47 -3.56
N CYS A 104 5.50 3.92 -4.36
CA CYS A 104 6.33 3.07 -5.20
C CYS A 104 7.79 3.01 -4.71
N THR A 105 8.17 3.88 -3.78
CA THR A 105 9.51 3.92 -3.19
C THR A 105 9.68 2.82 -2.17
N GLY A 106 10.81 2.12 -2.19
CA GLY A 106 11.18 1.10 -1.22
C GLY A 106 11.40 -0.29 -1.82
N MET A 107 11.82 -1.22 -0.97
CA MET A 107 12.23 -2.56 -1.38
C MET A 107 11.10 -3.54 -1.76
N PRO A 108 9.83 -3.43 -1.28
CA PRO A 108 8.83 -4.47 -1.55
C PRO A 108 8.59 -4.77 -3.03
N ILE A 109 8.55 -3.73 -3.88
CA ILE A 109 8.36 -3.89 -5.34
C ILE A 109 9.59 -4.57 -5.95
N LYS A 110 10.78 -4.06 -5.63
CA LYS A 110 12.05 -4.61 -6.15
C LYS A 110 12.26 -6.06 -5.74
N ALA A 111 12.01 -6.39 -4.46
CA ALA A 111 12.11 -7.75 -3.94
C ALA A 111 11.13 -8.72 -4.62
N ALA A 112 9.90 -8.28 -4.89
CA ALA A 112 8.92 -9.09 -5.62
C ALA A 112 9.31 -9.28 -7.09
N ALA A 113 9.79 -8.22 -7.75
CA ALA A 113 10.28 -8.28 -9.13
C ALA A 113 11.50 -9.21 -9.26
N ASP A 114 12.47 -9.12 -8.35
CA ASP A 114 13.66 -9.98 -8.34
C ASP A 114 13.29 -11.44 -8.05
N LYS A 115 12.26 -11.70 -7.23
CA LYS A 115 11.72 -13.06 -7.02
C LYS A 115 11.12 -13.63 -8.31
N ILE A 116 10.33 -12.85 -9.04
CA ILE A 116 9.78 -13.26 -10.35
C ILE A 116 10.91 -13.50 -11.36
N LYS A 117 11.91 -12.60 -11.41
CA LYS A 117 13.06 -12.76 -12.30
C LYS A 117 13.79 -14.07 -12.06
N ARG A 118 14.05 -14.41 -10.80
CA ARG A 118 14.67 -15.69 -10.43
C ARG A 118 13.78 -16.89 -10.78
N GLU A 119 12.48 -16.79 -10.55
CA GLU A 119 11.53 -17.85 -10.91
C GLU A 119 11.47 -18.08 -12.44
N ILE A 120 11.64 -17.04 -13.25
CA ILE A 120 11.79 -17.16 -14.71
C ILE A 120 13.11 -17.89 -15.07
N GLU A 121 14.22 -17.54 -14.41
CA GLU A 121 15.51 -18.20 -14.61
C GLU A 121 15.48 -19.69 -14.21
N GLU A 122 14.72 -20.04 -13.17
CA GLU A 122 14.58 -21.41 -12.65
C GLU A 122 13.55 -22.26 -13.43
N PHE A 123 12.42 -21.67 -13.83
CA PHE A 123 11.25 -22.42 -14.35
C PHE A 123 10.89 -22.10 -15.81
N GLY A 124 11.59 -21.16 -16.45
CA GLY A 124 11.25 -20.63 -17.77
C GLY A 124 10.24 -19.47 -17.71
N GLU A 125 10.16 -18.68 -18.79
CA GLU A 125 9.28 -17.50 -18.87
C GLU A 125 7.79 -17.82 -18.73
N ASP A 126 7.38 -19.05 -19.04
CA ASP A 126 6.01 -19.53 -18.89
C ASP A 126 5.77 -20.25 -17.55
N PHE A 127 6.78 -20.28 -16.67
CA PHE A 127 6.76 -21.00 -15.39
C PHE A 127 6.34 -22.48 -15.54
N SER A 128 6.58 -23.09 -16.69
CA SER A 128 6.21 -24.50 -16.96
C SER A 128 7.09 -25.49 -16.20
N GLY A 129 8.34 -25.10 -15.89
CA GLY A 129 9.27 -25.88 -15.09
C GLY A 129 9.00 -25.84 -13.58
N ALA A 130 7.99 -25.09 -13.12
CA ALA A 130 7.65 -25.02 -11.72
C ALA A 130 7.08 -26.38 -11.24
N PRO A 131 7.50 -26.88 -10.06
CA PRO A 131 6.88 -28.06 -9.47
C PRO A 131 5.36 -27.89 -9.42
N ALA A 132 4.61 -28.95 -9.73
CA ALA A 132 3.17 -28.93 -9.54
C ALA A 132 2.87 -28.51 -8.09
N PRO A 133 1.86 -27.67 -7.84
CA PRO A 133 1.48 -27.31 -6.48
C PRO A 133 1.19 -28.61 -5.72
N ASP A 134 2.07 -28.96 -4.78
CA ASP A 134 2.03 -30.24 -4.07
C ASP A 134 0.61 -30.48 -3.55
N ALA A 135 0.06 -31.62 -3.95
CA ALA A 135 -1.09 -32.21 -3.28
C ALA A 135 -0.67 -32.53 -1.84
N GLU A 136 -1.43 -32.02 -0.87
CA GLU A 136 -1.36 -32.36 0.56
C GLU A 136 -0.05 -31.97 1.28
N GLU A 137 0.00 -30.75 1.83
CA GLU A 137 0.60 -30.59 3.15
C GLU A 137 -0.47 -31.01 4.19
N GLU A 138 -0.20 -32.10 4.92
CA GLU A 138 -0.97 -32.48 6.10
C GLU A 138 -1.12 -31.24 7.02
N PRO A 139 -2.33 -30.92 7.51
CA PRO A 139 -2.46 -29.86 8.50
C PRO A 139 -1.64 -30.25 9.73
N ALA A 140 -0.61 -29.45 10.03
CA ALA A 140 0.14 -29.56 11.26
C ALA A 140 -0.85 -29.67 12.44
N ALA A 141 -0.68 -30.72 13.25
CA ALA A 141 -1.56 -31.04 14.36
C ALA A 141 -1.90 -29.79 15.20
N PRO A 142 -3.18 -29.60 15.59
CA PRO A 142 -3.58 -28.45 16.36
C PRO A 142 -2.81 -28.42 17.68
N LYS A 143 -1.92 -27.43 17.83
CA LYS A 143 -1.32 -27.11 19.12
C LYS A 143 -2.43 -26.64 20.05
N GLU A 144 -2.54 -27.29 21.20
CA GLU A 144 -3.53 -27.02 22.23
C GLU A 144 -3.64 -25.52 22.55
N ALA A 145 -4.87 -25.03 22.56
CA ALA A 145 -5.18 -23.66 22.94
C ALA A 145 -4.93 -23.48 24.45
N VAL A 146 -3.86 -22.76 24.79
CA VAL A 146 -3.69 -22.19 26.12
C VAL A 146 -4.83 -21.18 26.33
N LYS A 147 -5.76 -21.49 27.24
CA LYS A 147 -6.76 -20.53 27.74
C LYS A 147 -6.05 -19.31 28.32
N LYS A 148 -6.41 -18.12 27.85
CA LYS A 148 -6.06 -16.85 28.50
C LYS A 148 -7.27 -16.36 29.30
N ASP A 149 -7.17 -16.50 30.62
CA ASP A 149 -8.00 -15.78 31.58
C ASP A 149 -7.50 -14.33 31.65
N ASP A 150 -8.15 -13.41 30.92
CA ASP A 150 -8.28 -11.97 31.26
C ASP A 150 -8.81 -11.19 30.03
N PRO A 151 -10.10 -10.77 30.02
CA PRO A 151 -10.71 -10.01 28.92
C PRO A 151 -10.25 -8.54 28.82
N THR A 152 -9.37 -8.05 29.71
CA THR A 152 -8.90 -6.65 29.72
C THR A 152 -7.50 -6.46 29.12
N LYS A 153 -6.79 -7.54 28.76
CA LYS A 153 -5.45 -7.46 28.15
C LYS A 153 -5.50 -7.63 26.63
N PHE A 154 -5.55 -6.51 25.92
CA PHE A 154 -5.34 -6.46 24.47
C PHE A 154 -3.85 -6.61 24.12
N ALA A 155 -3.38 -7.86 23.97
CA ALA A 155 -2.11 -8.13 23.32
C ALA A 155 -2.33 -8.12 21.80
N ALA A 156 -1.71 -7.16 21.10
CA ALA A 156 -1.69 -7.13 19.64
C ALA A 156 -1.00 -8.41 19.12
N LYS A 157 -1.78 -9.39 18.67
CA LYS A 157 -1.24 -10.54 17.94
C LYS A 157 -0.65 -9.99 16.64
N LYS A 158 0.68 -10.12 16.46
CA LYS A 158 1.38 -9.82 15.20
C LYS A 158 0.79 -10.69 14.08
N SER A 159 -0.26 -10.19 13.41
CA SER A 159 -1.05 -10.93 12.43
C SER A 159 -0.39 -11.07 11.06
N LYS A 160 0.77 -10.43 10.84
CA LYS A 160 1.54 -10.51 9.59
C LYS A 160 2.03 -11.93 9.25
N VAL A 161 2.23 -12.81 10.24
CA VAL A 161 2.77 -14.17 10.01
C VAL A 161 1.65 -15.19 9.78
N ALA A 162 0.54 -15.09 10.52
CA ALA A 162 -0.56 -16.07 10.42
C ALA A 162 -1.40 -15.95 9.15
N ALA A 163 -1.48 -14.75 8.55
CA ALA A 163 -2.24 -14.53 7.32
C ALA A 163 -1.52 -15.04 6.03
N LYS A 164 -0.30 -15.56 6.14
CA LYS A 164 0.49 -16.08 5.00
C LYS A 164 0.46 -17.61 4.85
N GLN A 165 -0.26 -18.34 5.71
CA GLN A 165 -0.27 -19.82 5.68
C GLN A 165 -1.16 -20.45 4.60
N GLY A 166 -1.74 -19.66 3.71
CA GLY A 166 -2.30 -20.17 2.47
C GLY A 166 -2.16 -19.11 1.40
N ARG A 167 -1.46 -19.45 0.31
CA ARG A 167 -1.44 -18.82 -1.04
C ARG A 167 -0.01 -18.71 -1.59
N GLY A 168 0.28 -19.55 -2.59
CA GLY A 168 1.43 -19.46 -3.49
C GLY A 168 2.80 -19.58 -2.83
N LYS A 169 3.47 -20.72 -3.00
CA LYS A 169 4.88 -20.90 -2.61
C LYS A 169 5.76 -19.92 -3.42
N TYR A 170 5.41 -19.75 -4.69
CA TYR A 170 6.11 -18.90 -5.64
C TYR A 170 5.41 -17.56 -5.84
N GLN A 171 6.17 -16.53 -6.23
CA GLN A 171 5.61 -15.20 -6.48
C GLN A 171 4.71 -15.20 -7.70
N PHE A 172 5.07 -15.93 -8.76
CA PHE A 172 4.24 -16.02 -9.97
C PHE A 172 2.84 -16.58 -9.63
N GLU A 173 2.71 -17.55 -8.73
CA GLU A 173 1.42 -18.11 -8.30
C GLU A 173 0.53 -17.07 -7.62
N ILE A 174 1.13 -16.18 -6.82
CA ILE A 174 0.41 -15.06 -6.19
C ILE A 174 -0.09 -14.08 -7.25
N MET A 175 0.73 -13.83 -8.29
CA MET A 175 0.33 -12.95 -9.40
C MET A 175 -0.79 -13.57 -10.26
N LEU A 176 -0.76 -14.90 -10.49
CA LEU A 176 -1.83 -15.61 -11.20
C LEU A 176 -3.17 -15.54 -10.45
N GLN A 177 -3.15 -15.52 -9.11
CA GLN A 177 -4.37 -15.33 -8.31
C GLN A 177 -5.02 -13.95 -8.49
N LEU A 178 -4.29 -12.97 -9.04
CA LEU A 178 -4.84 -11.66 -9.43
C LEU A 178 -5.57 -11.72 -10.78
N GLY A 179 -5.64 -12.90 -11.43
CA GLY A 179 -6.24 -13.09 -12.74
C GLY A 179 -5.32 -12.72 -13.90
N LEU A 180 -4.01 -12.62 -13.65
CA LEU A 180 -3.01 -12.35 -14.69
C LEU A 180 -2.65 -13.63 -15.44
N GLU A 181 -2.41 -13.50 -16.74
CA GLU A 181 -1.84 -14.58 -17.54
C GLU A 181 -0.34 -14.73 -17.29
N LYS A 182 0.20 -15.95 -17.45
CA LYS A 182 1.63 -16.24 -17.23
C LYS A 182 2.57 -15.28 -18.01
N SER A 183 2.22 -14.97 -19.26
CA SER A 183 2.97 -14.05 -20.11
C SER A 183 2.94 -12.59 -19.61
N GLU A 184 1.89 -12.20 -18.89
CA GLU A 184 1.85 -10.89 -18.22
C GLU A 184 2.66 -10.90 -16.94
N VAL A 185 2.59 -11.99 -16.16
CA VAL A 185 3.38 -12.15 -14.93
C VAL A 185 4.88 -11.99 -15.20
N ALA A 186 5.38 -12.53 -16.31
CA ALA A 186 6.79 -12.40 -16.69
C ALA A 186 7.26 -10.93 -16.79
N LYS A 187 6.39 -10.00 -17.20
CA LYS A 187 6.72 -8.56 -17.32
C LYS A 187 6.99 -7.92 -15.96
N PHE A 188 6.48 -8.49 -14.87
CA PHE A 188 6.73 -8.00 -13.51
C PHE A 188 8.14 -8.34 -12.99
N ALA A 189 8.98 -9.02 -13.78
CA ALA A 189 10.42 -9.06 -13.51
C ALA A 189 11.07 -7.67 -13.62
N ASP A 190 10.48 -6.73 -14.38
CA ASP A 190 10.86 -5.32 -14.39
C ASP A 190 10.07 -4.56 -13.30
N PRO A 191 10.73 -3.97 -12.28
CA PRO A 191 10.05 -3.19 -11.25
C PRO A 191 9.26 -2.00 -11.82
N ASN A 192 9.67 -1.42 -12.95
CA ASN A 192 8.94 -0.30 -13.57
C ASN A 192 7.56 -0.72 -14.09
N HIS A 193 7.37 -1.99 -14.45
CA HIS A 193 6.07 -2.49 -14.88
C HIS A 193 5.03 -2.40 -13.75
N TRP A 194 5.45 -2.59 -12.50
CA TRP A 194 4.58 -2.48 -11.32
C TRP A 194 3.99 -1.07 -11.17
N LEU A 195 4.80 -0.05 -11.46
CA LEU A 195 4.42 1.37 -11.41
C LEU A 195 3.38 1.73 -12.47
N GLN A 196 3.30 0.98 -13.56
CA GLN A 196 2.31 1.18 -14.62
C GLN A 196 1.04 0.37 -14.38
N TYR A 197 1.14 -0.76 -13.70
CA TYR A 197 0.03 -1.69 -13.51
C TYR A 197 -0.81 -1.39 -12.27
N PHE A 198 -0.17 -1.31 -11.09
CA PHE A 198 -0.90 -1.25 -9.82
C PHE A 198 -1.51 0.13 -9.49
N PRO A 199 -0.90 1.29 -9.83
CA PRO A 199 -1.52 2.58 -9.56
C PRO A 199 -2.85 2.80 -10.30
N PRO A 200 -2.97 2.56 -11.62
CA PRO A 200 -4.26 2.68 -12.31
C PRO A 200 -5.30 1.69 -11.79
N LEU A 201 -4.88 0.47 -11.44
CA LEU A 201 -5.75 -0.54 -10.85
C LEU A 201 -6.27 -0.12 -9.47
N THR A 202 -5.41 0.49 -8.66
CA THR A 202 -5.78 1.04 -7.34
C THR A 202 -6.77 2.18 -7.50
N GLN A 203 -6.53 3.11 -8.43
CA GLN A 203 -7.46 4.20 -8.73
C GLN A 203 -8.84 3.65 -9.13
N LYS A 204 -8.86 2.64 -10.01
CA LYS A 204 -10.10 1.95 -10.41
C LYS A 204 -10.82 1.36 -9.20
N HIS A 205 -10.15 0.54 -8.39
CA HIS A 205 -10.77 -0.11 -7.23
C HIS A 205 -11.28 0.89 -6.18
N VAL A 206 -10.55 1.97 -5.93
CA VAL A 206 -11.00 3.01 -4.99
C VAL A 206 -12.19 3.79 -5.57
N THR A 207 -12.23 4.01 -6.88
CA THR A 207 -13.39 4.63 -7.54
C THR A 207 -14.62 3.72 -7.49
N GLU A 208 -14.45 2.41 -7.77
CA GLU A 208 -15.50 1.39 -7.66
C GLU A 208 -16.00 1.22 -6.22
N PHE A 209 -15.13 1.46 -5.23
CA PHE A 209 -15.50 1.54 -3.81
C PHE A 209 -16.32 2.80 -3.45
N GLY A 210 -16.39 3.80 -4.34
CA GLY A 210 -17.06 5.08 -4.10
C GLY A 210 -16.17 6.14 -3.42
N GLY A 211 -14.85 6.00 -3.50
CA GLY A 211 -13.90 6.95 -2.92
C GLY A 211 -14.02 8.36 -3.52
N ARG A 212 -14.28 9.35 -2.68
CA ARG A 212 -14.44 10.77 -3.06
C ARG A 212 -13.10 11.48 -3.17
N VAL A 213 -12.27 11.01 -4.09
CA VAL A 213 -10.86 11.42 -4.26
C VAL A 213 -10.69 12.44 -5.39
N ASP A 214 -9.87 13.48 -5.16
CA ASP A 214 -9.38 14.35 -6.25
C ASP A 214 -8.20 13.69 -6.96
N TRP A 215 -8.50 12.92 -8.01
CA TRP A 215 -7.50 12.13 -8.73
C TRP A 215 -6.46 12.97 -9.48
N ARG A 216 -6.71 14.26 -9.75
CA ARG A 216 -5.76 15.16 -10.41
C ARG A 216 -4.49 15.40 -9.56
N ARG A 217 -4.58 15.11 -8.26
CA ARG A 217 -3.51 15.27 -7.28
C ARG A 217 -2.79 13.95 -6.97
N SER A 218 -3.08 12.89 -7.73
CA SER A 218 -2.43 11.59 -7.56
C SER A 218 -1.03 11.60 -8.14
N MET A 219 -0.14 10.81 -7.54
CA MET A 219 1.26 10.74 -7.94
C MET A 219 1.89 9.42 -7.52
N VAL A 220 2.96 9.03 -8.22
CA VAL A 220 3.91 7.99 -7.78
C VAL A 220 5.12 8.64 -7.11
N THR A 221 5.80 7.89 -6.25
CA THR A 221 6.82 8.44 -5.33
C THR A 221 8.28 8.19 -5.73
N THR A 222 8.54 7.49 -6.84
CA THR A 222 9.90 7.24 -7.34
C THR A 222 10.37 8.36 -8.27
N ASP A 223 11.60 8.26 -8.76
CA ASP A 223 12.19 9.11 -9.80
C ASP A 223 11.47 9.04 -11.16
N ALA A 224 10.57 8.06 -11.35
CA ALA A 224 9.63 8.04 -12.46
C ALA A 224 8.71 9.28 -12.48
N ASN A 225 8.54 9.97 -11.34
CA ASN A 225 7.85 11.26 -11.25
C ASN A 225 8.82 12.38 -10.89
N LEU A 226 9.25 13.13 -11.90
CA LEU A 226 10.24 14.21 -11.76
C LEU A 226 9.80 15.34 -10.81
N TYR A 227 8.49 15.60 -10.70
CA TYR A 227 7.98 16.63 -9.80
C TYR A 227 8.12 16.21 -8.33
N TYR A 228 7.79 14.96 -8.04
CA TYR A 228 7.91 14.42 -6.68
C TYR A 228 9.39 14.21 -6.31
N ASP A 229 10.21 13.74 -7.24
CA ASP A 229 11.67 13.66 -7.04
C ASP A 229 12.27 15.04 -6.72
N ALA A 230 11.90 16.09 -7.46
CA ALA A 230 12.33 17.45 -7.16
C ALA A 230 11.89 17.93 -5.76
N PHE A 231 10.66 17.61 -5.35
CA PHE A 231 10.16 17.89 -4.01
C PHE A 231 10.97 17.19 -2.92
N VAL A 232 11.26 15.89 -3.09
CA VAL A 232 12.06 15.11 -2.14
C VAL A 232 13.50 15.63 -2.09
N ARG A 233 14.13 15.96 -3.23
CA ARG A 233 15.47 16.56 -3.26
C ARG A 233 15.52 17.89 -2.49
N TRP A 234 14.51 18.74 -2.66
CA TRP A 234 14.38 19.96 -1.88
C TRP A 234 14.28 19.66 -0.38
N GLN A 235 13.43 18.71 0.03
CA GLN A 235 13.25 18.32 1.43
C GLN A 235 14.56 17.80 2.05
N ILE A 236 15.24 16.87 1.39
CA ILE A 236 16.51 16.29 1.85
C ILE A 236 17.60 17.35 1.95
N THR A 237 17.66 18.26 0.97
CA THR A 237 18.60 19.40 1.00
C THR A 237 18.34 20.29 2.22
N ARG A 238 17.09 20.66 2.50
CA ARG A 238 16.74 21.46 3.69
C ARG A 238 17.04 20.73 5.00
N LEU A 239 16.80 19.43 5.08
CA LEU A 239 17.15 18.64 6.27
C LEU A 239 18.67 18.61 6.50
N ARG A 240 19.47 18.53 5.43
CA ARG A 240 20.93 18.64 5.52
C ARG A 240 21.36 20.03 5.98
N ASP A 241 20.81 21.09 5.38
CA ASP A 241 21.17 22.48 5.69
C ASP A 241 20.84 22.83 7.17
N CYS A 242 19.76 22.27 7.70
CA CYS A 242 19.40 22.38 9.12
C CYS A 242 20.16 21.40 10.04
N GLY A 243 21.15 20.68 9.52
CA GLY A 243 22.00 19.77 10.29
C GLY A 243 21.31 18.50 10.80
N LYS A 244 20.14 18.12 10.23
CA LYS A 244 19.37 16.92 10.62
C LYS A 244 19.85 15.65 9.94
N ILE A 245 20.60 15.76 8.84
CA ILE A 245 21.25 14.63 8.17
C ILE A 245 22.73 14.60 8.59
N LYS A 246 23.19 13.44 9.05
CA LYS A 246 24.58 13.19 9.45
C LYS A 246 25.11 12.01 8.66
N PHE A 247 26.43 11.98 8.48
CA PHE A 247 27.15 10.87 7.88
C PHE A 247 28.14 10.31 8.91
N GLY A 248 28.21 8.99 9.03
CA GLY A 248 29.10 8.30 9.96
C GLY A 248 28.74 6.82 10.09
N GLU A 249 29.63 6.07 10.71
CA GLU A 249 29.43 4.65 10.98
C GLU A 249 28.45 4.46 12.13
N ARG A 250 27.46 3.58 11.94
CA ARG A 250 26.36 3.34 12.87
C ARG A 250 25.98 1.87 12.85
N TYR A 251 25.67 1.33 14.03
CA TYR A 251 25.00 0.03 14.11
C TYR A 251 23.58 0.13 13.58
N THR A 252 23.22 -0.79 12.70
CA THR A 252 21.88 -0.96 12.13
C THR A 252 21.63 -2.44 11.92
N ILE A 253 20.36 -2.84 11.88
CA ILE A 253 20.01 -4.13 11.30
C ILE A 253 20.39 -4.06 9.80
N TYR A 254 21.09 -5.08 9.33
CA TYR A 254 21.68 -5.13 8.00
C TYR A 254 21.29 -6.43 7.30
N SER A 255 20.93 -6.36 6.02
CA SER A 255 20.67 -7.53 5.20
C SER A 255 21.91 -7.81 4.35
N GLU A 256 22.60 -8.91 4.64
CA GLU A 256 23.78 -9.34 3.85
C GLU A 256 23.42 -9.60 2.39
N LYS A 257 22.21 -10.13 2.15
CA LYS A 257 21.71 -10.41 0.80
C LYS A 257 21.45 -9.14 0.02
N ASP A 258 20.88 -8.11 0.65
CA ASP A 258 20.52 -6.86 -0.04
C ASP A 258 21.68 -5.85 -0.03
N GLY A 259 22.72 -6.08 0.77
CA GLY A 259 23.88 -5.19 0.84
C GLY A 259 23.59 -3.81 1.42
N GLN A 260 22.57 -3.70 2.28
CA GLN A 260 22.13 -2.42 2.85
C GLN A 260 21.44 -2.56 4.22
N ALA A 261 21.19 -1.42 4.87
CA ALA A 261 20.39 -1.37 6.09
C ALA A 261 18.97 -1.91 5.86
N CYS A 262 18.50 -2.80 6.74
CA CYS A 262 17.17 -3.40 6.67
C CYS A 262 16.24 -2.72 7.68
N LEU A 263 15.50 -1.72 7.20
CA LEU A 263 14.56 -0.95 8.01
C LEU A 263 13.22 -1.69 8.16
N ASP A 264 12.37 -1.22 9.06
CA ASP A 264 11.16 -1.95 9.47
C ASP A 264 10.23 -2.34 8.33
N HIS A 265 10.10 -1.50 7.30
CA HIS A 265 9.23 -1.76 6.16
C HIS A 265 9.84 -2.70 5.11
N ASP A 266 11.14 -2.98 5.20
CA ASP A 266 11.83 -3.95 4.34
C ASP A 266 11.79 -5.37 4.94
N ARG A 267 11.35 -5.49 6.20
CA ARG A 267 11.37 -6.74 6.95
C ARG A 267 10.15 -7.61 6.72
N GLN A 268 10.36 -8.92 6.63
CA GLN A 268 9.28 -9.90 6.71
C GLN A 268 8.89 -10.25 8.15
N SER A 269 9.83 -10.19 9.09
CA SER A 269 9.65 -10.48 10.52
C SER A 269 10.52 -9.55 11.37
N GLY A 270 10.19 -9.40 12.65
CA GLY A 270 10.99 -8.56 13.55
C GLY A 270 10.85 -7.04 13.33
N GLU A 271 9.69 -6.57 12.88
CA GLU A 271 9.35 -5.14 12.90
C GLU A 271 9.49 -4.59 14.33
N GLY A 272 10.22 -3.48 14.47
CA GLY A 272 10.57 -2.83 15.73
C GLY A 272 11.77 -3.42 16.47
N VAL A 273 12.43 -4.44 15.92
CA VAL A 273 13.68 -4.99 16.50
C VAL A 273 14.85 -4.04 16.22
N ASN A 274 15.60 -3.73 17.26
CA ASN A 274 16.78 -2.87 17.20
C ASN A 274 18.05 -3.66 17.56
N PRO A 275 19.25 -3.18 17.18
CA PRO A 275 20.51 -3.76 17.66
C PRO A 275 20.52 -3.83 19.19
N GLN A 276 20.93 -4.97 19.74
CA GLN A 276 21.08 -5.18 21.16
C GLN A 276 22.58 -5.24 21.52
N GLU A 277 23.00 -4.37 22.44
CA GLU A 277 24.38 -4.28 22.88
C GLU A 277 24.70 -5.37 23.91
N TYR A 278 25.89 -5.97 23.78
CA TYR A 278 26.43 -6.95 24.71
C TYR A 278 27.93 -6.70 24.94
N THR A 279 28.39 -6.89 26.18
CA THR A 279 29.81 -6.86 26.51
C THR A 279 30.44 -8.23 26.29
N GLY A 280 31.29 -8.37 25.26
CA GLY A 280 32.10 -9.58 25.04
C GLY A 280 33.36 -9.56 25.91
N ILE A 281 33.43 -10.43 26.92
CA ILE A 281 34.63 -10.60 27.75
C ILE A 281 35.60 -11.56 27.04
N LYS A 282 36.81 -11.09 26.72
CA LYS A 282 37.88 -11.95 26.18
C LYS A 282 38.61 -12.61 27.34
N ILE A 283 38.60 -13.95 27.38
CA ILE A 283 39.27 -14.75 28.42
C ILE A 283 40.43 -15.49 27.76
N GLU A 284 41.63 -15.35 28.32
CA GLU A 284 42.83 -16.06 27.88
C GLU A 284 42.77 -17.51 28.36
N ILE A 285 43.07 -18.47 27.47
CA ILE A 285 43.12 -19.90 27.81
C ILE A 285 44.53 -20.21 28.31
N THR A 286 44.64 -20.63 29.57
CA THR A 286 45.87 -21.11 30.21
C THR A 286 46.05 -22.62 30.07
#